data_AF-A0AAN8JIH2-F1
#
_entry.id   AF-A0AAN8JIH2-F1
#
_cell.length_a   1.000
_cell.length_b   1.000
_cell.length_c   1.000
_cell.angle_alpha   90.00
_cell.angle_beta   90.00
_cell.angle_gamma   90.00
#
_symmetry.space_group_name_H-M   'P 1'
#
loop_
_entity.id
_entity.type
_entity.pdbx_description
1 polymer ?
#
loop_
_entity_poly.entity_id
_entity_poly.type
_entity_poly.pdbx_seq_one_letter_code
_entity_poly.pdbx_strand_id
1 'polypeptide(L)'
;MDELLLNLVISLCLISSISAVNKTLSVGIAKRCPAAFLNVDHYENLYLDSLPVDYANFRMNGRHEECRVSIMTGLLEHGICLSVLHMNISCDVEILFSTNQYEPDKKFRCGRDITSEWCTEERVMTITVKARHPQRNALPSTGPKFNFLIKAESVPLHHIRKVSYLYMDSELSCGVQHSLDRGERIRLLSHRRPHVNKEMPEMCDITVITTDVGEYEQVCFKFDKFISEDDCDTEITASDLMMPYWNHNETFNCMTQIDEKMEFCSFDKQLTIQLNRKSATNADFAITVQSKRQPYWEREEQVKSELVGLSIVRGLIVIVSVVNTVVALSVALISFLHRNPIRSIRQWDIHSILYIPNRSAVLTIPNTYEGATPPEKLDTEQNVI
;
A
#
# COMPACT_ATOMS: atom_id res chain seq x y z
N MET A 1 -51.82 -38.15 -14.47
CA MET A 1 -52.22 -36.89 -13.80
C MET A 1 -50.96 -36.34 -13.15
N ASP A 2 -49.88 -36.19 -13.93
CA ASP A 2 -48.50 -36.17 -13.39
C ASP A 2 -47.59 -35.14 -14.07
N GLU A 3 -47.93 -34.60 -15.25
CA GLU A 3 -47.16 -33.52 -15.88
C GLU A 3 -47.54 -32.12 -15.35
N LEU A 4 -48.78 -31.95 -14.91
CA LEU A 4 -49.27 -30.66 -14.39
C LEU A 4 -48.69 -30.36 -13.00
N LEU A 5 -48.40 -31.39 -12.20
CA LEU A 5 -47.77 -31.27 -10.88
C LEU A 5 -46.26 -31.06 -11.00
N LEU A 6 -45.62 -31.70 -11.98
CA LEU A 6 -44.19 -31.49 -12.26
C LEU A 6 -43.91 -30.09 -12.82
N ASN A 7 -44.77 -29.59 -13.72
CA ASN A 7 -44.66 -28.22 -14.21
C ASN A 7 -45.03 -27.17 -13.16
N LEU A 8 -45.93 -27.48 -12.21
CA LEU A 8 -46.19 -26.59 -11.07
C LEU A 8 -44.99 -26.51 -10.12
N VAL A 9 -44.32 -27.63 -9.85
CA VAL A 9 -43.12 -27.68 -8.99
C VAL A 9 -41.93 -27.00 -9.69
N ILE A 10 -41.77 -27.18 -11.00
CA ILE A 10 -40.70 -26.52 -11.76
C ILE A 10 -40.97 -25.02 -11.93
N SER A 11 -42.23 -24.58 -12.12
CA SER A 11 -42.58 -23.15 -12.10
C SER A 11 -42.48 -22.51 -10.71
N LEU A 12 -42.76 -23.24 -9.62
CA LEU A 12 -42.53 -22.79 -8.25
C LEU A 12 -41.04 -22.73 -7.88
N CYS A 13 -40.18 -23.44 -8.60
CA CYS A 13 -38.73 -23.35 -8.44
C CYS A 13 -38.04 -22.31 -9.36
N LEU A 14 -38.73 -21.75 -10.37
CA LEU A 14 -38.07 -20.93 -11.41
C LEU A 14 -38.62 -19.52 -11.65
N ILE A 15 -39.66 -19.04 -10.96
CA ILE A 15 -40.13 -17.64 -11.15
C ILE A 15 -40.37 -16.93 -9.82
N SER A 16 -39.28 -16.33 -9.32
CA SER A 16 -39.16 -14.90 -8.97
C SER A 16 -39.94 -14.36 -7.74
N SER A 17 -39.32 -13.57 -6.89
CA SER A 17 -38.78 -12.27 -7.28
C SER A 17 -37.25 -12.17 -7.25
N ILE A 18 -36.69 -12.17 -8.46
CA ILE A 18 -35.51 -11.39 -8.82
C ILE A 18 -35.94 -9.93 -8.66
N SER A 19 -35.62 -9.36 -7.51
CA SER A 19 -35.29 -7.94 -7.40
C SER A 19 -33.79 -7.90 -7.19
N ALA A 20 -33.10 -6.90 -7.75
CA ALA A 20 -31.70 -6.64 -7.44
C ALA A 20 -31.61 -6.26 -5.95
N VAL A 21 -31.56 -7.27 -5.09
CA VAL A 21 -31.45 -7.18 -3.65
C VAL A 21 -30.06 -7.69 -3.35
N ASN A 22 -29.22 -6.83 -2.76
CA ASN A 22 -27.89 -7.18 -2.24
C ASN A 22 -27.95 -8.58 -1.64
N LYS A 23 -27.30 -9.55 -2.32
CA LYS A 23 -27.41 -10.97 -1.98
C LYS A 23 -26.51 -11.27 -0.79
N THR A 24 -26.98 -10.89 0.38
CA THR A 24 -26.40 -11.24 1.66
C THR A 24 -27.03 -12.54 2.17
N LEU A 25 -26.21 -13.55 2.43
CA LEU A 25 -26.62 -14.79 3.08
C LEU A 25 -25.98 -14.86 4.47
N SER A 26 -26.79 -15.03 5.51
CA SER A 26 -26.31 -15.30 6.87
C SER A 26 -26.47 -16.78 7.19
N VAL A 27 -25.37 -17.48 7.46
CA VAL A 27 -25.39 -18.90 7.84
C VAL A 27 -25.10 -19.04 9.31
N GLY A 28 -26.06 -19.62 10.03
CA GLY A 28 -26.00 -19.84 11.46
C GLY A 28 -25.25 -21.13 11.82
N ILE A 29 -24.22 -21.02 12.66
CA ILE A 29 -23.48 -22.16 13.20
C ILE A 29 -24.12 -22.61 14.53
N ALA A 30 -24.68 -23.83 14.55
CA ALA A 30 -25.42 -24.41 15.69
C ALA A 30 -24.95 -25.83 16.09
N LYS A 31 -25.43 -26.30 17.25
CA LYS A 31 -25.23 -27.64 17.86
C LYS A 31 -25.44 -28.83 16.91
N ARG A 32 -26.28 -28.66 15.89
CA ARG A 32 -26.54 -29.64 14.82
C ARG A 32 -26.36 -28.95 13.47
N CYS A 33 -25.17 -28.45 13.18
CA CYS A 33 -24.85 -28.06 11.82
C CYS A 33 -24.86 -29.30 10.94
N PRO A 34 -25.71 -29.38 9.90
CA PRO A 34 -25.31 -30.17 8.74
C PRO A 34 -24.01 -29.58 8.20
N ALA A 35 -23.11 -30.43 7.71
CA ALA A 35 -21.97 -29.95 6.95
C ALA A 35 -22.52 -29.16 5.75
N ALA A 36 -22.31 -27.84 5.76
CA ALA A 36 -22.77 -26.95 4.69
C ALA A 36 -21.61 -26.67 3.76
N PHE A 37 -21.88 -26.72 2.45
CA PHE A 37 -20.92 -26.37 1.41
C PHE A 37 -21.49 -25.21 0.58
N LEU A 38 -20.81 -24.07 0.59
CA LEU A 38 -21.34 -22.81 0.05
C LEU A 38 -20.40 -22.26 -1.02
N ASN A 39 -20.94 -21.85 -2.17
CA ASN A 39 -20.19 -21.11 -3.18
C ASN A 39 -20.30 -19.60 -2.91
N VAL A 40 -19.18 -18.94 -2.59
CA VAL A 40 -19.18 -17.49 -2.31
C VAL A 40 -19.52 -16.66 -3.55
N ASP A 41 -19.27 -17.17 -4.75
CA ASP A 41 -19.49 -16.43 -6.01
C ASP A 41 -20.98 -16.13 -6.28
N HIS A 42 -21.89 -16.84 -5.61
CA HIS A 42 -23.33 -16.64 -5.77
C HIS A 42 -23.88 -15.46 -4.94
N TYR A 43 -23.03 -14.88 -4.08
CA TYR A 43 -23.42 -13.89 -3.08
C TYR A 43 -22.48 -12.68 -3.18
N GLU A 44 -23.02 -11.49 -2.94
CA GLU A 44 -22.21 -10.27 -2.90
C GLU A 44 -21.40 -10.22 -1.60
N ASN A 45 -22.02 -10.66 -0.50
CA ASN A 45 -21.35 -10.83 0.78
C ASN A 45 -21.93 -12.07 1.48
N LEU A 46 -21.09 -13.04 1.83
CA LEU A 46 -21.49 -14.18 2.66
C LEU A 46 -21.15 -13.86 4.11
N TYR A 47 -22.14 -13.92 4.99
CA TYR A 47 -21.94 -13.75 6.42
C TYR A 47 -22.12 -15.09 7.15
N LEU A 48 -21.19 -15.41 8.04
CA LEU A 48 -21.27 -16.55 8.93
C LEU A 48 -21.49 -16.01 10.33
N ASP A 49 -22.63 -16.37 10.92
CA ASP A 49 -23.04 -15.92 12.23
C ASP A 49 -23.19 -17.11 13.18
N SER A 50 -22.96 -16.86 14.46
CA SER A 50 -23.26 -17.78 15.53
C SER A 50 -24.76 -17.78 15.85
N LEU A 51 -25.36 -18.97 16.00
CA LEU A 51 -26.70 -19.07 16.58
C LEU A 51 -26.62 -19.23 18.10
N PRO A 52 -27.60 -18.69 18.85
CA PRO A 52 -27.62 -18.79 20.31
C PRO A 52 -27.59 -20.25 20.78
N VAL A 53 -26.71 -20.53 21.74
CA VAL A 53 -26.54 -21.87 22.32
C VAL A 53 -27.65 -22.13 23.34
N ASP A 54 -28.36 -23.26 23.18
CA ASP A 54 -29.26 -23.79 24.21
C ASP A 54 -28.45 -24.56 25.28
N TYR A 55 -28.16 -23.87 26.39
CA TYR A 55 -27.36 -24.38 27.50
C TYR A 55 -27.97 -25.60 28.20
N ALA A 56 -29.30 -25.74 28.22
CA ALA A 56 -29.98 -26.83 28.90
C ALA A 56 -29.65 -28.18 28.25
N ASN A 57 -29.50 -28.17 26.92
CA ASN A 57 -29.22 -29.35 26.12
C ASN A 57 -27.71 -29.68 26.02
N PHE A 58 -26.81 -28.71 26.19
CA PHE A 58 -25.35 -28.92 26.10
C PHE A 58 -24.82 -29.82 27.23
N ARG A 59 -25.38 -29.71 28.44
CA ARG A 59 -24.96 -30.45 29.65
C ARG A 59 -25.26 -31.95 29.62
N MET A 60 -26.27 -32.36 28.85
CA MET A 60 -26.81 -33.74 28.87
C MET A 60 -25.95 -34.74 28.09
N ASN A 61 -25.18 -34.29 27.09
CA ASN A 61 -24.58 -35.21 26.11
C ASN A 61 -23.08 -35.49 26.32
N GLY A 62 -22.37 -34.74 27.16
CA GLY A 62 -20.98 -35.02 27.54
C GLY A 62 -19.96 -35.17 26.39
N ARG A 63 -20.34 -34.83 25.15
CA ARG A 63 -19.52 -34.96 23.94
C ARG A 63 -19.06 -33.57 23.49
N HIS A 64 -17.89 -33.53 22.86
CA HIS A 64 -17.41 -32.36 22.15
C HIS A 64 -18.38 -32.05 21.00
N GLU A 65 -18.77 -30.80 20.87
CA GLU A 65 -19.64 -30.36 19.77
C GLU A 65 -18.79 -29.62 18.74
N GLU A 66 -18.94 -30.03 17.49
CA GLU A 66 -18.20 -29.51 16.36
C GLU A 66 -19.17 -29.21 15.21
N CYS A 67 -19.14 -27.97 14.73
CA CYS A 67 -19.81 -27.58 13.49
C CYS A 67 -18.74 -27.29 12.43
N ARG A 68 -18.99 -27.74 11.19
CA ARG A 68 -18.15 -27.46 10.02
C ARG A 68 -18.97 -26.83 8.91
N VAL A 69 -18.46 -25.73 8.38
CA VAL A 69 -18.99 -25.07 7.19
C VAL A 69 -17.83 -24.92 6.21
N SER A 70 -17.99 -25.45 5.01
CA SER A 70 -17.02 -25.29 3.94
C SER A 70 -17.52 -24.25 2.94
N ILE A 71 -16.64 -23.34 2.55
CA ILE A 71 -16.90 -22.31 1.55
C ILE A 71 -15.92 -22.47 0.40
N MET A 72 -16.38 -22.20 -0.82
CA MET A 72 -15.56 -22.32 -2.02
C MET A 72 -15.80 -21.18 -3.01
N THR A 73 -14.83 -20.95 -3.89
CA THR A 73 -14.99 -20.15 -5.12
C THR A 73 -14.79 -21.01 -6.37
N GLY A 74 -15.75 -20.92 -7.29
CA GLY A 74 -15.74 -21.50 -8.63
C GLY A 74 -14.81 -20.78 -9.62
N LEU A 75 -14.31 -19.59 -9.28
CA LEU A 75 -13.40 -18.81 -10.11
C LEU A 75 -11.95 -19.35 -10.02
N LEU A 76 -11.29 -19.51 -11.17
CA LEU A 76 -9.96 -20.14 -11.27
C LEU A 76 -8.84 -19.26 -10.71
N GLU A 77 -8.92 -17.94 -10.91
CA GLU A 77 -7.92 -16.97 -10.48
C GLU A 77 -8.37 -16.19 -9.25
N HIS A 78 -9.16 -16.79 -8.37
CA HIS A 78 -9.60 -16.17 -7.12
C HIS A 78 -9.26 -17.07 -5.94
N GLY A 79 -9.00 -16.42 -4.81
CA GLY A 79 -8.94 -17.04 -3.50
C GLY A 79 -10.09 -16.55 -2.62
N ILE A 80 -10.02 -16.86 -1.33
CA ILE A 80 -11.08 -16.53 -0.38
C ILE A 80 -10.51 -15.61 0.69
N CYS A 81 -11.18 -14.47 0.92
CA CYS A 81 -10.89 -13.57 2.02
C CYS A 81 -11.98 -13.63 3.08
N LEU A 82 -11.56 -13.59 4.33
CA LEU A 82 -12.40 -13.56 5.51
C LEU A 82 -12.14 -12.29 6.30
N SER A 83 -13.20 -11.54 6.57
CA SER A 83 -13.16 -10.41 7.50
C SER A 83 -13.95 -10.73 8.75
N VAL A 84 -13.26 -10.86 9.88
CA VAL A 84 -13.90 -10.99 11.19
C VAL A 84 -14.41 -9.62 11.61
N LEU A 85 -15.72 -9.39 11.46
CA LEU A 85 -16.37 -8.13 11.82
C LEU A 85 -16.61 -8.02 13.32
N HIS A 86 -16.97 -9.15 13.93
CA HIS A 86 -17.20 -9.25 15.36
C HIS A 86 -16.82 -10.65 15.83
N MET A 87 -16.13 -10.76 16.96
CA MET A 87 -15.91 -12.05 17.61
C MET A 87 -15.78 -11.85 19.13
N ASN A 88 -16.63 -12.57 19.86
CA ASN A 88 -16.62 -12.67 21.30
C ASN A 88 -16.82 -14.13 21.67
N ILE A 89 -15.71 -14.82 21.94
CA ILE A 89 -15.69 -16.25 22.24
C ILE A 89 -15.07 -16.51 23.61
N SER A 90 -15.69 -17.40 24.37
CA SER A 90 -15.16 -17.89 25.64
C SER A 90 -14.02 -18.88 25.42
N CYS A 91 -13.24 -19.15 26.47
CA CYS A 91 -12.03 -19.98 26.38
C CYS A 91 -12.25 -21.46 26.08
N ASP A 92 -13.47 -21.92 26.27
CA ASP A 92 -13.95 -23.24 25.92
C ASP A 92 -14.43 -23.33 24.46
N VAL A 93 -14.34 -22.26 23.67
CA VAL A 93 -14.64 -22.25 22.23
C VAL A 93 -13.37 -22.03 21.41
N GLU A 94 -13.25 -22.78 20.32
CA GLU A 94 -12.17 -22.70 19.35
C GLU A 94 -12.76 -22.60 17.94
N ILE A 95 -12.40 -21.56 17.19
CA ILE A 95 -12.75 -21.42 15.78
C ILE A 95 -11.50 -21.69 14.95
N LEU A 96 -11.61 -22.62 14.01
CA LEU A 96 -10.55 -23.10 13.15
C LEU A 96 -10.89 -22.79 11.70
N PHE A 97 -9.94 -22.23 10.97
CA PHE A 97 -10.02 -21.99 9.53
C PHE A 97 -9.01 -22.89 8.86
N SER A 98 -9.47 -23.78 8.00
CA SER A 98 -8.67 -24.85 7.41
C SER A 98 -8.94 -24.96 5.92
N THR A 99 -7.96 -24.71 5.09
CA THR A 99 -7.97 -25.02 3.64
C THR A 99 -7.74 -26.50 3.37
N ASN A 100 -7.35 -27.26 4.39
CA ASN A 100 -6.91 -28.63 4.30
C ASN A 100 -7.32 -29.48 5.51
N GLN A 101 -6.94 -30.76 5.53
CA GLN A 101 -7.30 -31.72 6.58
C GLN A 101 -6.26 -31.89 7.69
N TYR A 102 -5.03 -31.38 7.51
CA TYR A 102 -3.91 -31.66 8.41
C TYR A 102 -3.87 -30.68 9.58
N GLU A 103 -3.92 -29.37 9.30
CA GLU A 103 -3.84 -28.33 10.33
C GLU A 103 -4.63 -27.07 9.93
N PRO A 104 -5.29 -26.38 10.89
CA PRO A 104 -5.89 -25.08 10.63
C PRO A 104 -4.86 -23.99 10.29
N ASP A 105 -5.09 -23.29 9.18
CA ASP A 105 -4.29 -22.14 8.76
C ASP A 105 -4.41 -20.96 9.72
N LYS A 106 -5.61 -20.78 10.31
CA LYS A 106 -5.87 -19.75 11.32
C LYS A 106 -6.79 -20.29 12.40
N LYS A 107 -6.58 -19.81 13.63
CA LYS A 107 -7.28 -20.30 14.80
C LYS A 107 -7.47 -19.20 15.82
N PHE A 108 -8.68 -19.15 16.38
CA PHE A 108 -9.01 -18.24 17.48
C PHE A 108 -9.46 -19.03 18.70
N ARG A 109 -8.95 -18.61 19.86
CA ARG A 109 -9.29 -19.11 21.19
C ARG A 109 -9.35 -17.92 22.14
N CYS A 110 -10.22 -17.98 23.16
CA CYS A 110 -10.20 -17.04 24.30
C CYS A 110 -10.04 -15.57 23.87
N GLY A 111 -11.07 -14.91 23.36
CA GLY A 111 -10.83 -13.55 22.86
C GLY A 111 -12.06 -12.71 22.56
N ARG A 112 -11.84 -11.40 22.67
CA ARG A 112 -12.56 -10.38 21.92
C ARG A 112 -11.57 -9.84 20.90
N ASP A 113 -11.74 -10.25 19.65
CA ASP A 113 -10.92 -9.75 18.57
C ASP A 113 -11.82 -8.95 17.63
N ILE A 114 -11.34 -7.77 17.27
CA ILE A 114 -11.95 -6.93 16.26
C ILE A 114 -10.89 -6.74 15.18
N THR A 115 -11.31 -6.92 13.93
CA THR A 115 -10.54 -6.60 12.72
C THR A 115 -9.27 -7.40 12.52
N SER A 116 -9.41 -8.58 11.91
CA SER A 116 -8.38 -9.05 10.99
C SER A 116 -9.04 -9.63 9.75
N GLU A 117 -8.81 -8.98 8.61
CA GLU A 117 -9.00 -9.58 7.31
C GLU A 117 -7.88 -10.61 7.10
N TRP A 118 -8.24 -11.79 6.59
CA TRP A 118 -7.31 -12.85 6.29
C TRP A 118 -7.71 -13.51 4.98
N CYS A 119 -6.76 -13.68 4.07
CA CYS A 119 -7.00 -14.23 2.75
C CYS A 119 -6.18 -15.50 2.54
N THR A 120 -6.73 -16.41 1.74
CA THR A 120 -6.03 -17.60 1.24
C THR A 120 -6.15 -17.67 -0.28
N GLU A 121 -5.09 -18.15 -0.94
CA GLU A 121 -5.12 -18.46 -2.37
C GLU A 121 -5.91 -19.74 -2.69
N GLU A 122 -6.19 -20.54 -1.67
CA GLU A 122 -6.95 -21.77 -1.82
C GLU A 122 -8.41 -21.47 -2.14
N ARG A 123 -8.95 -22.26 -3.07
CA ARG A 123 -10.30 -22.08 -3.58
C ARG A 123 -11.38 -22.67 -2.68
N VAL A 124 -10.98 -23.40 -1.64
CA VAL A 124 -11.86 -24.03 -0.66
C VAL A 124 -11.30 -23.80 0.72
N MET A 125 -12.18 -23.49 1.66
CA MET A 125 -11.85 -23.38 3.07
C MET A 125 -12.96 -23.96 3.92
N THR A 126 -12.59 -24.59 5.01
CA THR A 126 -13.48 -25.15 6.02
C THR A 126 -13.32 -24.39 7.32
N ILE A 127 -14.43 -23.88 7.81
CA ILE A 127 -14.55 -23.17 9.07
C ILE A 127 -15.16 -24.13 10.07
N THR A 128 -14.43 -24.41 11.13
CA THR A 128 -14.80 -25.38 12.14
C THR A 128 -14.90 -24.69 13.49
N VAL A 129 -16.08 -24.78 14.12
CA VAL A 129 -16.30 -24.27 15.48
C VAL A 129 -16.38 -25.44 16.43
N LYS A 130 -15.46 -25.50 17.39
CA LYS A 130 -15.38 -26.53 18.44
C LYS A 130 -15.70 -25.92 19.79
N ALA A 131 -16.68 -26.50 20.49
CA ALA A 131 -16.97 -26.17 21.88
C ALA A 131 -16.53 -27.31 22.79
N ARG A 132 -15.64 -27.01 23.72
CA ARG A 132 -15.21 -27.91 24.79
C ARG A 132 -16.17 -27.82 25.95
N HIS A 133 -16.31 -28.92 26.68
CA HIS A 133 -17.16 -28.95 27.84
C HIS A 133 -16.48 -28.23 29.01
N PRO A 134 -17.16 -27.30 29.71
CA PRO A 134 -16.62 -26.75 30.94
C PRO A 134 -16.44 -27.88 31.96
N GLN A 135 -15.37 -27.82 32.76
CA GLN A 135 -15.08 -28.82 33.80
C GLN A 135 -16.32 -29.01 34.70
N ARG A 136 -16.54 -30.24 35.21
CA ARG A 136 -17.75 -30.67 35.97
C ARG A 136 -18.15 -29.76 37.15
N ASN A 137 -17.29 -28.86 37.60
CA ASN A 137 -17.51 -27.95 38.73
C ASN A 137 -17.83 -26.49 38.33
N ALA A 138 -18.02 -26.19 37.03
CA ALA A 138 -18.39 -24.86 36.58
C ALA A 138 -19.86 -24.53 36.91
N LEU A 139 -20.13 -23.28 37.30
CA LEU A 139 -21.47 -22.81 37.62
C LEU A 139 -22.43 -22.97 36.41
N PRO A 140 -23.74 -23.21 36.62
CA PRO A 140 -24.72 -23.41 35.56
C PRO A 140 -24.90 -22.20 34.60
N SER A 141 -24.30 -21.05 34.92
CA SER A 141 -24.29 -19.83 34.10
C SER A 141 -23.03 -19.65 33.22
N THR A 142 -22.06 -20.57 33.28
CA THR A 142 -20.76 -20.45 32.61
C THR A 142 -20.55 -21.54 31.54
N GLY A 143 -21.52 -21.69 30.64
CA GLY A 143 -21.33 -22.50 29.42
C GLY A 143 -20.56 -21.75 28.33
N PRO A 144 -20.21 -22.44 27.22
CA PRO A 144 -19.51 -21.82 26.09
C PRO A 144 -20.37 -20.71 25.49
N LYS A 145 -19.78 -19.52 25.39
CA LYS A 145 -20.36 -18.33 24.78
C LYS A 145 -19.57 -18.05 23.51
N PHE A 146 -20.25 -18.05 22.38
CA PHE A 146 -19.67 -17.58 21.13
C PHE A 146 -20.67 -16.68 20.43
N ASN A 147 -20.25 -15.45 20.17
CA ASN A 147 -20.93 -14.52 19.28
C ASN A 147 -19.93 -14.06 18.23
N PHE A 148 -20.13 -14.38 16.96
CA PHE A 148 -19.22 -13.94 15.90
C PHE A 148 -19.96 -13.65 14.61
N LEU A 149 -19.43 -12.69 13.85
CA LEU A 149 -19.86 -12.35 12.51
C LEU A 149 -18.63 -12.31 11.61
N ILE A 150 -18.56 -13.23 10.65
CA ILE A 150 -17.46 -13.33 9.70
C ILE A 150 -18.00 -13.09 8.30
N LYS A 151 -17.43 -12.12 7.58
CA LYS A 151 -17.69 -11.91 6.17
C LYS A 151 -16.74 -12.79 5.35
N ALA A 152 -17.23 -13.52 4.37
CA ALA A 152 -16.45 -14.23 3.38
C ALA A 152 -16.72 -13.67 1.98
N GLU A 153 -15.65 -13.51 1.20
CA GLU A 153 -15.71 -12.98 -0.17
C GLU A 153 -14.68 -13.65 -1.09
N SER A 154 -15.04 -13.73 -2.37
CA SER A 154 -14.14 -14.16 -3.43
C SER A 154 -13.31 -12.97 -3.89
N VAL A 155 -11.99 -13.11 -3.90
CA VAL A 155 -11.06 -12.03 -4.24
C VAL A 155 -10.08 -12.51 -5.29
N PRO A 156 -9.81 -11.72 -6.35
CA PRO A 156 -8.82 -12.08 -7.35
C PRO A 156 -7.45 -12.38 -6.72
N LEU A 157 -6.76 -13.40 -7.22
CA LEU A 157 -5.45 -13.80 -6.68
C LEU A 157 -4.44 -12.67 -6.71
N HIS A 158 -4.48 -11.76 -7.68
CA HIS A 158 -3.58 -10.59 -7.73
C HIS A 158 -3.87 -9.56 -6.62
N HIS A 159 -5.10 -9.50 -6.09
CA HIS A 159 -5.42 -8.67 -4.93
C HIS A 159 -4.99 -9.32 -3.62
N ILE A 160 -5.03 -10.65 -3.54
CA ILE A 160 -4.50 -11.43 -2.42
C ILE A 160 -2.96 -11.37 -2.42
N ARG A 161 -2.36 -11.49 -3.60
CA ARG A 161 -0.92 -11.38 -3.88
C ARG A 161 -0.48 -9.91 -3.99
N LYS A 162 -0.69 -9.12 -2.94
CA LYS A 162 0.08 -7.86 -2.74
C LYS A 162 1.48 -8.12 -2.18
N VAL A 163 1.74 -9.37 -1.79
CA VAL A 163 2.99 -9.89 -1.28
C VAL A 163 3.16 -11.24 -1.96
N SER A 164 4.20 -11.44 -2.75
CA SER A 164 4.46 -12.77 -3.33
C SER A 164 4.95 -13.69 -2.20
N TYR A 165 4.31 -14.84 -2.05
CA TYR A 165 4.72 -15.85 -1.08
C TYR A 165 5.66 -16.83 -1.76
N LEU A 166 6.86 -16.99 -1.21
CA LEU A 166 7.80 -18.04 -1.60
C LEU A 166 7.93 -19.02 -0.44
N TYR A 167 7.86 -20.31 -0.77
CA TYR A 167 7.89 -21.38 0.21
C TYR A 167 9.21 -22.12 0.12
N MET A 168 9.97 -22.14 1.22
CA MET A 168 11.31 -22.74 1.28
C MET A 168 11.29 -24.27 1.49
N ASP A 169 10.10 -24.89 1.58
CA ASP A 169 9.90 -26.35 1.53
C ASP A 169 9.57 -26.87 0.12
N SER A 170 9.42 -25.97 -0.86
CA SER A 170 8.99 -26.30 -2.21
C SER A 170 10.18 -26.24 -3.17
N GLU A 171 10.46 -27.33 -3.86
CA GLU A 171 11.45 -27.37 -4.95
C GLU A 171 11.20 -26.30 -6.02
N LEU A 172 9.94 -25.88 -6.20
CA LEU A 172 9.58 -24.84 -7.17
C LEU A 172 10.02 -23.43 -6.77
N SER A 173 10.10 -23.14 -5.46
CA SER A 173 10.55 -21.83 -4.96
C SER A 173 12.03 -21.84 -4.59
N CYS A 174 12.65 -23.02 -4.59
CA CYS A 174 14.00 -23.22 -4.11
C CYS A 174 15.03 -22.98 -5.23
N GLY A 175 16.15 -22.34 -4.91
CA GLY A 175 17.16 -21.94 -5.89
C GLY A 175 16.68 -20.84 -6.84
N VAL A 176 15.60 -20.12 -6.49
CA VAL A 176 15.00 -19.10 -7.35
C VAL A 176 15.59 -17.74 -7.04
N GLN A 177 15.89 -16.99 -8.10
CA GLN A 177 16.17 -15.57 -8.04
C GLN A 177 14.87 -14.78 -8.27
N HIS A 178 14.48 -13.95 -7.31
CA HIS A 178 13.30 -13.11 -7.37
C HIS A 178 13.68 -11.63 -7.50
N SER A 179 13.02 -10.92 -8.39
CA SER A 179 13.22 -9.49 -8.60
C SER A 179 12.09 -8.70 -7.96
N LEU A 180 12.43 -7.67 -7.18
CA LEU A 180 11.48 -6.75 -6.57
C LEU A 180 11.56 -5.40 -7.26
N ASP A 181 10.40 -4.87 -7.67
CA ASP A 181 10.29 -3.47 -8.04
C ASP A 181 10.25 -2.58 -6.78
N ARG A 182 10.31 -1.26 -6.98
CA ARG A 182 10.40 -0.29 -5.90
C ARG A 182 9.21 -0.38 -4.94
N GLY A 183 9.51 -0.60 -3.65
CA GLY A 183 8.51 -0.71 -2.59
C GLY A 183 7.78 -2.05 -2.54
N GLU A 184 8.07 -2.97 -3.45
CA GLU A 184 7.52 -4.32 -3.45
C GLU A 184 8.08 -5.15 -2.31
N ARG A 185 7.29 -6.14 -1.90
CA ARG A 185 7.58 -7.02 -0.78
C ARG A 185 7.16 -8.43 -1.08
N ILE A 186 7.91 -9.37 -0.54
CA ILE A 186 7.63 -10.79 -0.59
C ILE A 186 7.73 -11.38 0.81
N ARG A 187 7.07 -12.52 0.99
CA ARG A 187 7.11 -13.28 2.22
C ARG A 187 7.71 -14.64 1.95
N LEU A 188 8.83 -14.91 2.62
CA LEU A 188 9.43 -16.23 2.65
C LEU A 188 8.84 -16.99 3.83
N LEU A 189 8.20 -18.10 3.52
CA LEU A 189 7.60 -18.98 4.51
C LEU A 189 8.38 -20.29 4.56
N SER A 190 8.58 -20.79 5.77
CA SER A 190 9.24 -22.07 6.01
C SER A 190 8.59 -23.22 5.26
N HIS A 191 7.25 -23.27 5.23
CA HIS A 191 6.50 -24.33 4.56
C HIS A 191 5.16 -23.82 4.00
N ARG A 192 4.66 -24.50 2.96
CA ARG A 192 3.27 -24.31 2.53
C ARG A 192 2.35 -24.91 3.58
N ARG A 193 1.25 -24.21 3.90
CA ARG A 193 0.16 -24.79 4.69
C ARG A 193 -0.98 -25.21 3.75
N PRO A 194 -1.52 -26.44 3.89
CA PRO A 194 -0.99 -27.54 4.73
C PRO A 194 0.42 -27.95 4.32
N HIS A 195 1.17 -28.57 5.22
CA HIS A 195 2.37 -29.31 4.86
C HIS A 195 2.03 -30.34 3.78
N VAL A 196 2.32 -30.03 2.51
CA VAL A 196 1.94 -30.88 1.38
C VAL A 196 2.97 -31.99 1.16
N ASN A 197 4.23 -31.79 1.58
CA ASN A 197 5.32 -32.67 1.21
C ASN A 197 6.09 -33.25 2.40
N LYS A 198 6.35 -34.56 2.36
CA LYS A 198 7.19 -35.27 3.34
C LYS A 198 8.68 -35.18 3.00
N GLU A 199 8.99 -34.86 1.76
CA GLU A 199 10.35 -34.64 1.27
C GLU A 199 10.55 -33.14 1.17
N MET A 200 11.04 -32.55 2.26
CA MET A 200 11.49 -31.15 2.28
C MET A 200 12.96 -31.12 1.90
N PRO A 201 13.42 -30.18 1.05
CA PRO A 201 14.83 -30.05 0.78
C PRO A 201 15.58 -29.68 2.07
N GLU A 202 16.71 -30.35 2.30
CA GLU A 202 17.60 -30.08 3.46
C GLU A 202 18.15 -28.65 3.39
N MET A 203 18.43 -28.16 2.19
CA MET A 203 18.95 -26.82 1.93
C MET A 203 18.07 -26.11 0.92
N CYS A 204 17.76 -24.83 1.17
CA CYS A 204 17.01 -24.04 0.22
C CYS A 204 17.45 -22.58 0.14
N ASP A 205 17.80 -22.14 -1.06
CA ASP A 205 18.32 -20.80 -1.30
C ASP A 205 17.29 -19.95 -2.06
N ILE A 206 17.05 -18.74 -1.58
CA ILE A 206 16.25 -17.73 -2.29
C ILE A 206 17.09 -16.47 -2.37
N THR A 207 17.36 -16.04 -3.61
CA THR A 207 18.07 -14.79 -3.87
C THR A 207 17.06 -13.72 -4.26
N VAL A 208 17.09 -12.59 -3.59
CA VAL A 208 16.20 -11.45 -3.86
C VAL A 208 17.05 -10.29 -4.33
N ILE A 209 16.73 -9.76 -5.51
CA ILE A 209 17.37 -8.59 -6.10
C ILE A 209 16.34 -7.48 -6.30
N THR A 210 16.76 -6.22 -6.21
CA THR A 210 15.91 -5.10 -6.68
C THR A 210 16.25 -4.74 -8.12
N THR A 211 15.22 -4.51 -8.93
CA THR A 211 15.32 -4.03 -10.32
C THR A 211 15.44 -2.51 -10.39
N ASP A 212 15.26 -1.81 -9.26
CA ASP A 212 15.33 -0.35 -9.26
C ASP A 212 16.77 0.15 -9.44
N VAL A 213 16.92 1.08 -10.38
CA VAL A 213 18.18 1.75 -10.71
C VAL A 213 18.52 2.82 -9.66
N GLY A 214 17.58 3.18 -8.78
CA GLY A 214 17.76 4.18 -7.72
C GLY A 214 19.01 3.92 -6.86
N GLU A 215 19.87 4.94 -6.71
CA GLU A 215 21.19 4.85 -6.03
C GLU A 215 21.11 4.40 -4.56
N TYR A 216 19.96 4.59 -3.91
CA TYR A 216 19.77 4.37 -2.47
C TYR A 216 18.74 3.29 -2.12
N GLU A 217 18.30 2.54 -3.13
CA GLU A 217 17.43 1.38 -2.95
C GLU A 217 18.24 0.21 -2.36
N GLN A 218 17.69 -0.48 -1.36
CA GLN A 218 18.27 -1.66 -0.74
C GLN A 218 17.18 -2.74 -0.56
N VAL A 219 17.62 -4.00 -0.57
CA VAL A 219 16.75 -5.13 -0.21
C VAL A 219 16.97 -5.40 1.27
N CYS A 220 15.90 -5.31 2.05
CA CYS A 220 15.94 -5.55 3.48
C CYS A 220 15.00 -6.68 3.86
N PHE A 221 15.36 -7.45 4.88
CA PHE A 221 14.46 -8.44 5.46
C PHE A 221 14.26 -8.24 6.96
N LYS A 222 13.14 -8.76 7.44
CA LYS A 222 12.78 -8.82 8.85
C LYS A 222 12.04 -10.13 9.15
N PHE A 223 12.18 -10.61 10.37
CA PHE A 223 11.39 -11.75 10.84
C PHE A 223 9.98 -11.27 11.23
N ASP A 224 8.96 -11.84 10.60
CA ASP A 224 7.56 -11.71 11.04
C ASP A 224 7.21 -12.79 12.07
N LYS A 225 7.89 -13.94 12.01
CA LYS A 225 7.80 -15.04 12.97
C LYS A 225 9.15 -15.74 13.08
N PHE A 226 9.67 -15.83 14.30
CA PHE A 226 10.93 -16.50 14.61
C PHE A 226 10.81 -18.03 14.62
N ILE A 227 11.96 -18.70 14.49
CA ILE A 227 12.10 -20.13 14.70
C ILE A 227 11.79 -20.42 16.18
N SER A 228 10.97 -21.44 16.45
CA SER A 228 10.62 -21.84 17.82
C SER A 228 11.86 -22.24 18.61
N GLU A 229 11.86 -22.01 19.92
CA GLU A 229 12.92 -22.49 20.83
C GLU A 229 13.09 -24.02 20.77
N ASP A 230 12.02 -24.74 20.41
CA ASP A 230 12.01 -26.19 20.28
C ASP A 230 12.63 -26.71 18.96
N ASP A 231 12.86 -25.85 17.96
CA ASP A 231 13.23 -26.23 16.58
C ASP A 231 14.66 -25.80 16.20
N CYS A 232 15.64 -26.16 17.02
CA CYS A 232 17.05 -25.79 16.84
C CYS A 232 17.79 -26.49 15.70
N ASP A 233 17.15 -27.45 15.02
CA ASP A 233 17.71 -28.15 13.87
C ASP A 233 17.59 -27.35 12.57
N THR A 234 16.90 -26.20 12.60
CA THR A 234 16.73 -25.30 11.47
C THR A 234 17.55 -24.02 11.67
N GLU A 235 18.29 -23.65 10.64
CA GLU A 235 19.14 -22.46 10.58
C GLU A 235 18.80 -21.67 9.32
N ILE A 236 18.72 -20.35 9.44
CA ILE A 236 18.53 -19.42 8.32
C ILE A 236 19.77 -18.55 8.22
N THR A 237 20.48 -18.62 7.11
CA THR A 237 21.65 -17.78 6.85
C THR A 237 21.28 -16.70 5.85
N ALA A 238 21.45 -15.44 6.24
CA ALA A 238 21.36 -14.30 5.34
C ALA A 238 22.75 -13.87 4.92
N SER A 239 22.97 -13.73 3.61
CA SER A 239 24.24 -13.32 3.01
C SER A 239 24.10 -11.98 2.30
N ASP A 240 25.23 -11.34 2.03
CA ASP A 240 25.34 -10.04 1.34
C ASP A 240 24.78 -8.86 2.16
N LEU A 241 24.82 -9.00 3.49
CA LEU A 241 24.38 -7.98 4.43
C LEU A 241 25.36 -6.79 4.52
N MET A 242 24.79 -5.62 4.79
CA MET A 242 25.54 -4.37 4.91
C MET A 242 26.36 -4.29 6.20
N MET A 243 27.69 -4.30 6.06
CA MET A 243 28.64 -3.91 7.11
C MET A 243 28.63 -2.38 7.33
N PRO A 244 28.98 -1.86 8.52
CA PRO A 244 29.46 -2.56 9.72
C PRO A 244 28.33 -2.98 10.67
N TYR A 245 27.07 -2.74 10.31
CA TYR A 245 25.93 -2.96 11.19
C TYR A 245 25.69 -4.45 11.46
N TRP A 246 25.97 -5.29 10.47
CA TRP A 246 25.81 -6.74 10.51
C TRP A 246 27.06 -7.42 9.96
N ASN A 247 27.26 -8.70 10.31
CA ASN A 247 28.24 -9.49 9.57
C ASN A 247 27.72 -9.69 8.15
N HIS A 248 28.64 -9.78 7.18
CA HIS A 248 28.28 -10.01 5.77
C HIS A 248 27.39 -11.25 5.59
N ASN A 249 27.67 -12.29 6.39
CA ASN A 249 26.84 -13.48 6.51
C ASN A 249 26.43 -13.64 7.97
N GLU A 250 25.13 -13.65 8.24
CA GLU A 250 24.56 -13.80 9.58
C GLU A 250 23.67 -15.04 9.61
N THR A 251 23.83 -15.89 10.64
CA THR A 251 23.03 -17.11 10.80
C THR A 251 22.08 -16.97 11.98
N PHE A 252 20.81 -17.26 11.72
CA PHE A 252 19.70 -17.17 12.66
C PHE A 252 19.14 -18.56 12.96
N ASN A 253 18.97 -18.90 14.23
CA ASN A 253 18.40 -20.15 14.69
C ASN A 253 17.55 -19.92 15.95
N CYS A 254 17.07 -21.00 16.58
CA CYS A 254 16.27 -20.97 17.81
C CYS A 254 16.92 -20.19 18.98
N MET A 255 18.25 -20.06 19.01
CA MET A 255 19.01 -19.38 20.08
C MET A 255 19.29 -17.92 19.74
N THR A 256 19.05 -17.49 18.50
CA THR A 256 19.38 -16.14 18.07
C THR A 256 18.36 -15.15 18.62
N GLN A 257 18.83 -14.21 19.44
CA GLN A 257 17.99 -13.17 20.02
C GLN A 257 17.87 -12.00 19.04
N ILE A 258 16.69 -11.86 18.44
CA ILE A 258 16.36 -10.81 17.49
C ILE A 258 15.06 -10.14 17.96
N ASP A 259 15.01 -8.82 17.94
CA ASP A 259 13.76 -8.08 18.18
C ASP A 259 12.91 -8.04 16.90
N GLU A 260 11.58 -8.07 17.00
CA GLU A 260 10.64 -7.96 15.87
C GLU A 260 10.83 -6.67 15.04
N LYS A 261 11.53 -5.69 15.61
CA LYS A 261 11.87 -4.42 14.98
C LYS A 261 13.21 -4.42 14.25
N MET A 262 14.02 -5.46 14.41
CA MET A 262 15.32 -5.54 13.74
C MET A 262 15.13 -5.86 12.26
N GLU A 263 15.92 -5.18 11.45
CA GLU A 263 15.87 -5.26 10.01
C GLU A 263 17.29 -5.31 9.45
N PHE A 264 17.48 -6.21 8.50
CA PHE A 264 18.78 -6.58 7.97
C PHE A 264 18.77 -6.26 6.47
N CYS A 265 19.59 -5.30 6.07
CA CYS A 265 19.62 -4.77 4.71
C CYS A 265 20.87 -5.23 3.95
N SER A 266 20.71 -5.51 2.67
CA SER A 266 21.78 -5.82 1.75
C SER A 266 22.67 -4.63 1.46
N PHE A 267 23.97 -4.87 1.22
CA PHE A 267 24.86 -3.85 0.66
C PHE A 267 24.61 -3.63 -0.85
N ASP A 268 24.56 -4.71 -1.62
CA ASP A 268 24.60 -4.68 -3.10
C ASP A 268 23.24 -4.92 -3.75
N LYS A 269 22.16 -4.36 -3.18
CA LYS A 269 20.78 -4.50 -3.74
C LYS A 269 20.31 -5.95 -3.91
N GLN A 270 21.04 -6.87 -3.31
CA GLN A 270 20.90 -8.31 -3.42
C GLN A 270 21.02 -8.90 -2.04
N LEU A 271 20.07 -9.74 -1.69
CA LEU A 271 20.06 -10.48 -0.44
C LEU A 271 19.84 -11.95 -0.76
N THR A 272 20.69 -12.83 -0.23
CA THR A 272 20.48 -14.27 -0.34
C THR A 272 20.08 -14.83 1.02
N ILE A 273 18.91 -15.48 1.07
CA ILE A 273 18.40 -16.15 2.27
C ILE A 273 18.46 -17.64 2.02
N GLN A 274 19.29 -18.32 2.80
CA GLN A 274 19.48 -19.75 2.77
C GLN A 274 18.83 -20.38 4.00
N LEU A 275 18.02 -21.39 3.78
CA LEU A 275 17.48 -22.27 4.81
C LEU A 275 18.31 -23.55 4.84
N ASN A 276 18.76 -23.95 6.03
CA ASN A 276 19.44 -25.21 6.26
C ASN A 276 18.71 -26.00 7.36
N ARG A 277 18.37 -27.26 7.08
CA ARG A 277 17.65 -28.17 7.97
C ARG A 277 18.52 -29.40 8.22
N LYS A 278 18.82 -29.68 9.49
CA LYS A 278 19.55 -30.90 9.91
C LYS A 278 18.66 -32.13 10.02
N SER A 279 17.34 -31.93 10.16
CA SER A 279 16.34 -32.99 10.25
C SER A 279 15.09 -32.61 9.44
N ALA A 280 14.25 -33.58 9.08
CA ALA A 280 12.95 -33.34 8.44
C ALA A 280 11.90 -32.79 9.43
N THR A 281 12.32 -31.86 10.29
CA THR A 281 11.48 -31.19 11.28
C THR A 281 10.83 -29.95 10.67
N ASN A 282 9.59 -29.72 11.07
CA ASN A 282 8.76 -28.63 10.56
C ASN A 282 8.98 -27.36 11.39
N ALA A 283 10.16 -26.73 11.26
CA ALA A 283 10.35 -25.42 11.86
C ALA A 283 9.43 -24.40 11.16
N ASP A 284 8.63 -23.68 11.95
CA ASP A 284 7.66 -22.70 11.46
C ASP A 284 8.18 -21.27 11.63
N PHE A 285 8.70 -20.69 10.55
CA PHE A 285 9.14 -19.29 10.50
C PHE A 285 8.52 -18.52 9.32
N ALA A 286 8.53 -17.19 9.42
CA ALA A 286 8.12 -16.28 8.36
C ALA A 286 9.05 -15.04 8.30
N ILE A 287 9.52 -14.72 7.10
CA ILE A 287 10.38 -13.56 6.83
C ILE A 287 9.69 -12.68 5.78
N THR A 288 9.65 -11.37 6.02
CA THR A 288 9.29 -10.41 4.97
C THR A 288 10.58 -9.83 4.39
N VAL A 289 10.71 -9.87 3.06
CA VAL A 289 11.76 -9.20 2.30
C VAL A 289 11.15 -8.08 1.49
N GLN A 290 11.75 -6.90 1.51
CA GLN A 290 11.21 -5.71 0.86
C GLN A 290 12.32 -4.88 0.20
N SER A 291 12.02 -4.33 -0.99
CA SER A 291 12.83 -3.29 -1.61
C SER A 291 12.42 -1.93 -1.05
N LYS A 292 13.37 -1.22 -0.45
CA LYS A 292 13.12 0.10 0.14
C LYS A 292 14.34 1.00 0.11
N ARG A 293 14.13 2.30 0.27
CA ARG A 293 15.24 3.25 0.41
C ARG A 293 15.88 3.18 1.79
N GLN A 294 17.20 3.33 1.83
CA GLN A 294 17.93 3.35 3.10
C GLN A 294 17.59 4.63 3.90
N PRO A 295 17.20 4.53 5.19
CA PRO A 295 16.83 5.70 6.00
C PRO A 295 17.97 6.71 6.19
N TYR A 296 19.22 6.24 6.15
CA TYR A 296 20.39 7.10 6.26
C TYR A 296 20.49 8.08 5.07
N TRP A 297 20.35 7.57 3.85
CA TRP A 297 20.43 8.38 2.63
C TRP A 297 19.24 9.31 2.46
N GLU A 298 18.05 8.93 2.93
CA GLU A 298 16.90 9.86 2.98
C GLU A 298 17.23 11.11 3.81
N ARG A 299 17.94 10.93 4.93
CA ARG A 299 18.38 12.05 5.78
C ARG A 299 19.46 12.89 5.09
N GLU A 300 20.45 12.27 4.45
CA GLU A 300 21.47 13.03 3.71
C GLU A 300 20.91 13.79 2.51
N GLU A 301 19.98 13.19 1.75
CA GLU A 301 19.32 13.83 0.61
C GLU A 301 18.48 15.03 1.08
N GLN A 302 17.76 14.89 2.20
CA GLN A 302 17.07 16.01 2.84
C GLN A 302 18.06 17.12 3.20
N VAL A 303 19.15 16.82 3.90
CA VAL A 303 20.18 17.81 4.27
C VAL A 303 20.79 18.47 3.03
N LYS A 304 21.08 17.71 1.97
CA LYS A 304 21.61 18.24 0.71
C LYS A 304 20.60 19.14 0.01
N SER A 305 19.32 18.77 0.01
CA SER A 305 18.23 19.59 -0.56
C SER A 305 18.05 20.91 0.22
N GLU A 306 18.17 20.88 1.54
CA GLU A 306 18.14 22.06 2.40
C GLU A 306 19.36 22.96 2.15
N LEU A 307 20.56 22.38 1.95
CA LEU A 307 21.78 23.12 1.60
C LEU A 307 21.66 23.81 0.23
N VAL A 308 21.07 23.15 -0.76
CA VAL A 308 20.79 23.74 -2.08
C VAL A 308 19.76 24.88 -1.93
N GLY A 309 18.70 24.68 -1.15
CA GLY A 309 17.73 25.72 -0.82
C GLY A 309 18.38 26.94 -0.17
N LEU A 310 19.29 26.73 0.78
CA LEU A 310 20.05 27.79 1.44
C LEU A 310 20.95 28.56 0.45
N SER A 311 21.57 27.87 -0.49
CA SER A 311 22.40 28.48 -1.55
C SER A 311 21.58 29.40 -2.46
N ILE A 312 20.39 28.95 -2.88
CA ILE A 312 19.46 29.73 -3.70
C ILE A 312 19.03 31.01 -2.96
N VAL A 313 18.67 30.90 -1.67
CA VAL A 313 18.28 32.05 -0.86
C VAL A 313 19.44 33.05 -0.71
N ARG A 314 20.68 32.57 -0.48
CA ARG A 314 21.86 33.44 -0.45
C ARG A 314 22.08 34.15 -1.78
N GLY A 315 21.92 33.46 -2.91
CA GLY A 315 22.00 34.06 -4.24
C GLY A 315 20.98 35.17 -4.45
N LEU A 316 19.72 34.95 -4.04
CA LEU A 316 18.66 35.97 -4.08
C LEU A 316 18.99 37.19 -3.23
N ILE A 317 19.50 37.00 -2.01
CA ILE A 317 19.91 38.11 -1.12
C ILE A 317 20.99 38.97 -1.78
N VAL A 318 21.99 38.34 -2.42
CA VAL A 318 23.06 39.06 -3.14
C VAL A 318 22.48 39.85 -4.30
N ILE A 319 21.61 39.26 -5.12
CA ILE A 319 20.97 39.96 -6.24
C ILE A 319 20.16 41.17 -5.75
N VAL A 320 19.33 41.01 -4.72
CA VAL A 320 18.53 42.10 -4.14
C VAL A 320 19.45 43.21 -3.60
N SER A 321 20.56 42.85 -2.97
CA SER A 321 21.54 43.83 -2.47
C SER A 321 22.21 44.61 -3.60
N VAL A 322 22.59 43.94 -4.70
CA VAL A 322 23.18 44.57 -5.88
C VAL A 322 22.17 45.51 -6.56
N VAL A 323 20.92 45.09 -6.70
CA VAL A 323 19.87 45.95 -7.29
C VAL A 323 19.65 47.20 -6.42
N ASN A 324 19.54 47.05 -5.10
CA ASN A 324 19.36 48.18 -4.19
C ASN A 324 20.55 49.15 -4.22
N THR A 325 21.78 48.65 -4.29
CA THR A 325 22.97 49.51 -4.39
C THR A 325 23.04 50.24 -5.72
N VAL A 326 22.71 49.58 -6.84
CA VAL A 326 22.61 50.22 -8.16
C VAL A 326 21.53 51.29 -8.19
N VAL A 327 20.35 51.02 -7.62
CA VAL A 327 19.26 52.00 -7.52
C VAL A 327 19.69 53.20 -6.66
N ALA A 328 20.31 52.96 -5.50
CA ALA A 328 20.81 54.02 -4.64
C ALA A 328 21.88 54.89 -5.34
N LEU A 329 22.81 54.26 -6.06
CA LEU A 329 23.81 54.96 -6.89
C LEU A 329 23.14 55.79 -7.99
N SER A 330 22.13 55.23 -8.66
CA SER A 330 21.37 55.92 -9.71
C SER A 330 20.66 57.15 -9.16
N VAL A 331 19.97 57.01 -8.02
CA VAL A 331 19.29 58.11 -7.32
C VAL A 331 20.29 59.17 -6.85
N ALA A 332 21.44 58.76 -6.32
CA ALA A 332 22.50 59.68 -5.91
C ALA A 332 23.07 60.46 -7.11
N LEU A 333 23.27 59.79 -8.24
CA LEU A 333 23.79 60.40 -9.47
C LEU A 333 22.78 61.38 -10.10
N ILE A 334 21.50 61.01 -10.15
CA ILE A 334 20.41 61.91 -10.58
C ILE A 334 20.31 63.11 -9.63
N SER A 335 20.37 62.88 -8.31
CA SER A 335 20.33 63.95 -7.30
C SER A 335 21.52 64.90 -7.43
N PHE A 336 22.71 64.37 -7.75
CA PHE A 336 23.91 65.17 -8.00
C PHE A 336 23.77 66.00 -9.28
N LEU A 337 23.30 65.41 -10.38
CA LEU A 337 23.05 66.11 -11.64
C LEU A 337 21.97 67.19 -11.51
N HIS A 338 20.94 66.96 -10.69
CA HIS A 338 19.91 67.97 -10.41
C HIS A 338 20.48 69.15 -9.60
N ARG A 339 21.36 68.90 -8.62
CA ARG A 339 21.98 69.97 -7.83
C ARG A 339 23.06 70.74 -8.59
N ASN A 340 23.76 70.08 -9.52
CA ASN A 340 24.81 70.65 -10.35
C ASN A 340 24.54 70.37 -11.84
N PRO A 341 23.63 71.12 -12.49
CA PRO A 341 23.37 70.95 -13.91
C PRO A 341 24.65 71.24 -14.69
N ILE A 342 25.12 70.22 -15.43
CA ILE A 342 26.32 70.33 -16.27
C ILE A 342 26.08 71.47 -17.28
N ARG A 343 26.94 72.50 -17.24
CA ARG A 343 26.88 73.69 -18.12
C ARG A 343 26.86 73.36 -19.62
N SER A 344 27.16 72.13 -20.06
CA SER A 344 27.18 71.75 -21.48
C SER A 344 25.80 71.54 -22.10
N ILE A 345 24.72 71.43 -21.34
CA ILE A 345 23.35 71.37 -21.91
C ILE A 345 22.88 72.79 -22.34
N ARG A 346 23.60 73.85 -21.97
CA ARG A 346 23.35 75.22 -22.44
C ARG A 346 23.96 75.53 -23.81
N GLN A 347 24.39 74.53 -24.58
CA GLN A 347 24.93 74.73 -25.93
C GLN A 347 23.90 74.53 -27.04
N TRP A 348 22.63 74.80 -26.73
CA TRP A 348 21.58 75.09 -27.72
C TRP A 348 21.40 76.61 -27.92
N ASP A 349 22.46 77.40 -27.72
CA ASP A 349 22.59 78.73 -28.35
C ASP A 349 22.93 78.55 -29.84
N ILE A 350 22.03 77.88 -30.58
CA ILE A 350 21.93 78.08 -32.02
C ILE A 350 21.02 79.30 -32.17
N HIS A 351 21.57 80.40 -32.68
CA HIS A 351 20.83 81.58 -33.08
C HIS A 351 19.69 81.23 -34.05
N SER A 352 18.51 80.89 -33.54
CA SER A 352 17.27 80.96 -34.28
C SER A 352 16.77 82.40 -34.20
N ILE A 353 17.21 83.24 -35.14
CA ILE A 353 16.62 84.55 -35.40
C ILE A 353 15.22 84.27 -35.96
N LEU A 354 14.21 84.30 -35.10
CA LEU A 354 12.81 84.20 -35.50
C LEU A 354 12.38 85.58 -36.01
N TYR A 355 12.47 85.80 -37.32
CA TYR A 355 12.01 87.03 -37.95
C TYR A 355 10.49 86.95 -38.14
N ILE A 356 9.74 87.66 -37.28
CA ILE A 356 8.30 87.85 -37.45
C ILE A 356 8.11 89.23 -38.10
N PRO A 357 7.81 89.33 -39.41
CA PRO A 357 7.54 90.63 -40.01
C PRO A 357 6.18 91.16 -39.56
N ASN A 358 6.20 92.37 -39.01
CA ASN A 358 5.06 93.12 -38.54
C ASN A 358 4.20 93.53 -39.74
N ARG A 359 2.93 93.09 -39.77
CA ARG A 359 1.95 93.48 -40.81
C ARG A 359 1.64 94.97 -40.68
N SER A 360 2.33 95.81 -41.44
CA SER A 360 1.90 97.17 -41.79
C SER A 360 2.73 97.67 -42.97
N ALA A 361 2.05 98.11 -44.01
CA ALA A 361 2.56 98.91 -45.14
C ALA A 361 3.08 98.17 -46.39
N VAL A 362 2.22 98.22 -47.43
CA VAL A 362 2.53 98.39 -48.86
C VAL A 362 3.02 97.13 -49.59
N LEU A 363 2.17 96.34 -50.27
CA LEU A 363 1.29 96.64 -51.41
C LEU A 363 2.07 96.97 -52.70
N THR A 364 2.33 95.94 -53.50
CA THR A 364 2.36 95.99 -54.97
C THR A 364 1.93 94.63 -55.52
N ILE A 365 0.66 94.58 -55.93
CA ILE A 365 0.05 93.67 -56.92
C ILE A 365 0.47 94.25 -58.31
N PRO A 366 0.52 93.55 -59.47
CA PRO A 366 -0.11 92.27 -59.89
C PRO A 366 0.88 91.28 -60.57
N ASN A 367 0.57 90.05 -61.02
CA ASN A 367 -0.60 89.62 -61.79
C ASN A 367 -0.64 88.07 -61.88
N THR A 368 -1.87 87.51 -61.78
CA THR A 368 -2.44 86.39 -62.58
C THR A 368 -1.71 85.03 -62.60
N TYR A 369 -2.29 83.87 -62.29
CA TYR A 369 -3.60 83.28 -62.61
C TYR A 369 -3.95 82.27 -61.49
N GLU A 370 -5.07 82.43 -60.81
CA GLU A 370 -6.34 81.68 -60.97
C GLU A 370 -6.37 80.25 -60.37
N GLY A 371 -7.35 80.03 -59.48
CA GLY A 371 -7.79 78.75 -58.90
C GLY A 371 -7.29 78.52 -57.46
N ALA A 372 -7.90 79.02 -56.38
CA ALA A 372 -9.20 78.60 -55.79
C ALA A 372 -9.36 77.07 -55.82
N THR A 373 -9.48 76.30 -54.75
CA THR A 373 -9.88 76.49 -53.34
C THR A 373 -9.51 75.20 -52.54
N PRO A 374 -9.66 75.13 -51.20
CA PRO A 374 -8.77 74.40 -50.30
C PRO A 374 -9.48 73.23 -49.57
N PRO A 375 -9.17 72.91 -48.30
CA PRO A 375 -8.31 71.83 -47.82
C PRO A 375 -9.11 70.69 -47.16
N GLU A 376 -8.49 69.54 -46.92
CA GLU A 376 -9.05 68.61 -45.93
C GLU A 376 -7.97 67.98 -45.03
N LYS A 377 -8.09 68.34 -43.74
CA LYS A 377 -7.87 67.60 -42.47
C LYS A 377 -6.56 66.82 -42.31
N LEU A 378 -5.71 67.17 -41.33
CA LEU A 378 -5.81 66.79 -39.91
C LEU A 378 -6.16 65.31 -39.70
N ASP A 379 -5.17 64.51 -39.31
CA ASP A 379 -5.10 63.90 -37.97
C ASP A 379 -3.82 63.04 -37.89
N THR A 380 -2.95 63.20 -36.87
CA THR A 380 -2.91 62.37 -35.64
C THR A 380 -2.92 60.88 -35.98
N GLU A 381 -2.09 60.00 -35.45
CA GLU A 381 -1.16 59.93 -34.33
C GLU A 381 -0.54 58.51 -34.47
N GLN A 382 0.54 58.21 -33.71
CA GLN A 382 0.76 56.92 -33.02
C GLN A 382 0.40 55.58 -33.71
N ASN A 383 1.22 54.53 -33.74
CA ASN A 383 2.11 53.99 -32.72
C ASN A 383 2.60 52.60 -33.24
N VAL A 384 3.51 51.98 -32.48
CA VAL A 384 3.89 50.54 -32.49
C VAL A 384 4.73 50.11 -33.70
N ILE A 385 5.95 49.58 -33.58
CA ILE A 385 6.56 48.69 -32.57
C ILE A 385 7.96 49.17 -32.20
#